data_AF-A0A9P7ZTE2-F1
#
_entry.id   AF-A0A9P7ZTE2-F1
#
_cell.length_a   1.000
_cell.length_b   1.000
_cell.length_c   1.000
_cell.angle_alpha   90.00
_cell.angle_beta   90.00
_cell.angle_gamma   90.00
#
_symmetry.space_group_name_H-M   'P 1'
#
loop_
_entity.id
_entity.type
_entity.pdbx_description
1 polymer ?
#
loop_
_entity_poly.entity_id
_entity_poly.type
_entity_poly.pdbx_seq_one_letter_code
_entity_poly.pdbx_strand_id
1 'polypeptide(L)'
;MTRSFKAEDSILLLEKSEDVACLSGQSERGFHRAQGPPNWVPAITRPDQTVKPSKQHVATPRKETRSLPTANLALAELRNRSGRTHTAMSVSRPAARRLVGRCLSQTRTQPPSSTPYAAATAAAQCLPFHSSTSCSKPRRSQFRNVKASELGLTNADTLKAYKADKFGELTPEELDKLRQKYTPEQMEALLAGEKAVDSEDMIFQGRLRDDIHRPTYIDDYAVMDPRYDVKPEAKITADEPLFPTEQEYMEAQYKKMTDLATKSTNDMISRSLLRAMRKVRRTEVGMDTMDLTEAELDDMERDPSLIERYVAKLDEDGVERYADDMDTAAAKAKGALTRGQATRLNEEIDAQWQKEFENMFSEDSYELLRPAQVDLAKDAPDGLIHATTAEQPDTGKIPGVEGKFRSDEDPDDPDGRYERYKKTSGLPVRTIQKLYTKVLATRNVANQTRLGKVRKASVIVLAGNGHGRLGIGMAKSIEPSVAREAAMGLAMRNMRPIRRYENRTIYGNVTAKLSGTVAELQSRPPGFGLRVPARIFEMCRAVGIQDLSVQLPRSKSPMNSVKAFYKALLEQPDPEEIAIGRGKKLVDVRKVYYGGSTA
;
A
#
# COMPACT_ATOMS: atom_id res chain seq x y z
N MET A 1 4.44 -19.28 52.95
CA MET A 1 3.66 -20.05 53.96
C MET A 1 2.58 -19.14 54.52
N THR A 2 1.45 -19.67 55.04
CA THR A 2 0.37 -18.98 55.81
C THR A 2 -0.22 -17.67 55.22
N ARG A 3 -1.52 -17.62 54.83
CA ARG A 3 -2.73 -17.40 55.70
C ARG A 3 -2.64 -16.10 56.53
N SER A 4 -3.65 -15.22 56.62
CA SER A 4 -5.11 -15.47 56.70
C SER A 4 -6.01 -14.26 56.31
N PHE A 5 -7.30 -14.50 56.03
CA PHE A 5 -8.56 -13.83 56.49
C PHE A 5 -8.51 -12.42 57.17
N LYS A 6 -9.55 -11.54 57.13
CA LYS A 6 -11.01 -11.56 56.83
C LYS A 6 -11.43 -10.17 56.23
N ALA A 7 -12.57 -9.90 55.58
CA ALA A 7 -13.97 -9.76 56.07
C ALA A 7 -14.13 -8.75 57.24
N GLU A 8 -15.18 -7.92 57.39
CA GLU A 8 -16.55 -7.85 56.80
C GLU A 8 -17.16 -6.44 57.12
N ASP A 9 -18.22 -6.00 56.41
CA ASP A 9 -19.32 -5.11 56.89
C ASP A 9 -19.07 -3.66 57.41
N SER A 10 -20.03 -2.70 57.43
CA SER A 10 -21.33 -2.49 56.73
C SER A 10 -21.94 -1.09 57.08
N ILE A 11 -23.23 -0.84 56.74
CA ILE A 11 -24.20 0.11 57.38
C ILE A 11 -24.12 1.60 56.93
N LEU A 12 -25.04 2.09 56.06
CA LEU A 12 -26.38 2.75 56.31
C LEU A 12 -26.24 4.28 56.60
N LEU A 13 -27.12 5.24 56.24
CA LEU A 13 -28.43 5.45 55.54
C LEU A 13 -28.39 6.94 55.01
N LEU A 14 -29.32 7.71 54.40
CA LEU A 14 -30.72 7.76 53.87
C LEU A 14 -30.76 9.06 52.96
N GLU A 15 -31.74 9.49 52.14
CA GLU A 15 -33.05 9.08 51.59
C GLU A 15 -33.33 9.97 50.32
N LYS A 16 -34.32 9.62 49.46
CA LYS A 16 -34.95 10.44 48.39
C LYS A 16 -34.13 10.74 47.12
N SER A 17 -34.71 10.74 45.91
CA SER A 17 -36.03 10.23 45.46
C SER A 17 -36.08 10.15 43.92
N GLU A 18 -36.67 9.06 43.41
CA GLU A 18 -37.67 8.99 42.31
C GLU A 18 -37.44 9.72 40.94
N ASP A 19 -37.81 9.18 39.77
CA ASP A 19 -38.00 7.77 39.34
C ASP A 19 -38.28 7.70 37.81
N VAL A 20 -38.52 6.47 37.31
CA VAL A 20 -39.23 6.11 36.04
C VAL A 20 -38.45 6.18 34.70
N ALA A 21 -38.41 5.14 33.85
CA ALA A 21 -38.54 3.68 34.05
C ALA A 21 -38.06 2.94 32.79
N CYS A 22 -37.63 1.68 32.95
CA CYS A 22 -37.55 0.70 31.86
C CYS A 22 -38.67 -0.35 31.99
N LEU A 23 -39.09 -0.93 30.87
CA LEU A 23 -39.73 -2.26 30.81
C LEU A 23 -39.02 -3.05 29.70
N SER A 24 -38.12 -4.00 29.98
CA SER A 24 -38.27 -5.30 30.67
C SER A 24 -38.96 -6.37 29.80
N GLY A 25 -38.26 -7.47 29.49
CA GLY A 25 -38.81 -8.54 28.65
C GLY A 25 -37.87 -9.73 28.40
N GLN A 26 -37.50 -10.46 29.45
CA GLN A 26 -36.98 -11.83 29.31
C GLN A 26 -38.11 -12.86 29.44
N SER A 27 -38.04 -13.98 28.73
CA SER A 27 -38.83 -15.19 29.06
C SER A 27 -38.15 -16.46 28.54
N GLU A 28 -38.48 -17.60 29.15
CA GLU A 28 -37.74 -18.86 29.03
C GLU A 28 -38.38 -19.89 28.09
N ARG A 29 -37.62 -20.97 27.86
CA ARG A 29 -37.91 -22.33 27.30
C ARG A 29 -37.00 -22.67 26.10
N GLY A 30 -36.53 -23.91 25.92
CA GLY A 30 -36.66 -25.09 26.79
C GLY A 30 -35.95 -26.31 26.17
N PHE A 31 -35.45 -27.23 26.99
CA PHE A 31 -34.72 -28.43 26.54
C PHE A 31 -35.64 -29.48 25.91
N HIS A 32 -35.24 -30.14 24.82
CA HIS A 32 -35.62 -31.53 24.52
C HIS A 32 -34.56 -32.25 23.67
N ARG A 33 -34.55 -33.60 23.73
CA ARG A 33 -33.42 -34.46 23.34
C ARG A 33 -33.90 -35.74 22.63
N ALA A 34 -33.62 -35.88 21.34
CA ALA A 34 -33.78 -37.10 20.54
C ALA A 34 -32.68 -37.14 19.44
N GLN A 35 -31.72 -38.06 19.47
CA GLN A 35 -31.75 -39.46 19.00
C GLN A 35 -31.59 -39.64 17.47
N GLY A 36 -30.48 -40.29 17.06
CA GLY A 36 -30.41 -41.17 15.87
C GLY A 36 -30.04 -40.56 14.51
N PRO A 37 -28.88 -40.91 13.92
CA PRO A 37 -28.59 -40.66 12.50
C PRO A 37 -29.00 -41.85 11.60
N PRO A 38 -29.61 -41.63 10.41
CA PRO A 38 -29.87 -42.70 9.44
C PRO A 38 -28.66 -42.96 8.52
N ASN A 39 -28.34 -44.24 8.29
CA ASN A 39 -27.21 -44.69 7.49
C ASN A 39 -27.34 -44.35 5.98
N TRP A 40 -26.20 -44.14 5.30
CA TRP A 40 -26.10 -44.15 3.84
C TRP A 40 -25.04 -45.16 3.37
N VAL A 41 -25.50 -46.27 2.78
CA VAL A 41 -24.70 -47.30 2.08
C VAL A 41 -25.50 -47.69 0.81
N PRO A 42 -24.88 -47.83 -0.37
CA PRO A 42 -25.62 -47.73 -1.64
C PRO A 42 -26.29 -49.04 -2.09
N ALA A 43 -27.42 -48.89 -2.79
CA ALA A 43 -28.13 -49.98 -3.47
C ALA A 43 -27.91 -49.93 -5.00
N ILE A 44 -27.74 -51.10 -5.62
CA ILE A 44 -27.54 -51.29 -7.07
C ILE A 44 -28.78 -51.98 -7.65
N THR A 45 -29.41 -51.40 -8.68
CA THR A 45 -30.18 -52.15 -9.69
C THR A 45 -30.41 -51.32 -10.96
N ARG A 46 -30.54 -51.98 -12.11
CA ARG A 46 -31.01 -51.40 -13.40
C ARG A 46 -32.51 -51.63 -13.60
N PRO A 47 -33.09 -51.13 -14.70
CA PRO A 47 -33.60 -52.08 -15.71
C PRO A 47 -33.19 -51.81 -17.18
N ASP A 48 -33.39 -52.81 -18.03
CA ASP A 48 -33.03 -52.94 -19.46
C ASP A 48 -34.18 -53.69 -20.19
N GLN A 49 -34.51 -53.59 -21.50
CA GLN A 49 -34.14 -52.66 -22.59
C GLN A 49 -34.96 -52.98 -23.88
N THR A 50 -35.91 -52.14 -24.34
CA THR A 50 -36.72 -52.39 -25.57
C THR A 50 -37.14 -51.14 -26.37
N VAL A 51 -37.28 -51.12 -27.71
CA VAL A 51 -36.54 -51.81 -28.81
C VAL A 51 -36.90 -51.21 -30.20
N LYS A 52 -35.92 -50.64 -30.93
CA LYS A 52 -35.79 -50.55 -32.43
C LYS A 52 -36.96 -49.89 -33.25
N PRO A 53 -36.92 -49.73 -34.61
CA PRO A 53 -35.91 -50.15 -35.60
C PRO A 53 -35.33 -49.10 -36.57
N SER A 54 -34.26 -49.57 -37.23
CA SER A 54 -33.39 -49.03 -38.28
C SER A 54 -34.00 -48.55 -39.61
N LYS A 55 -33.20 -47.77 -40.36
CA LYS A 55 -33.06 -47.89 -41.83
C LYS A 55 -31.58 -47.80 -42.27
N GLN A 56 -31.27 -48.25 -43.48
CA GLN A 56 -29.92 -48.45 -44.02
C GLN A 56 -29.75 -47.81 -45.41
N HIS A 57 -28.54 -47.33 -45.73
CA HIS A 57 -27.96 -47.33 -47.09
C HIS A 57 -26.42 -47.49 -46.91
N VAL A 58 -25.76 -48.57 -47.35
CA VAL A 58 -25.42 -48.99 -48.74
C VAL A 58 -24.28 -48.13 -49.33
N ALA A 59 -23.32 -48.78 -50.00
CA ALA A 59 -21.99 -48.21 -50.31
C ALA A 59 -21.42 -48.67 -51.67
N THR A 60 -20.17 -48.26 -51.98
CA THR A 60 -19.31 -48.61 -53.16
C THR A 60 -19.61 -47.81 -54.45
N PRO A 61 -18.71 -47.77 -55.47
CA PRO A 61 -17.33 -48.28 -55.57
C PRO A 61 -16.26 -47.23 -56.03
N ARG A 62 -15.02 -47.71 -56.24
CA ARG A 62 -13.85 -46.97 -56.78
C ARG A 62 -14.04 -46.44 -58.23
N LYS A 63 -13.17 -45.50 -58.62
CA LYS A 63 -12.51 -45.47 -59.95
C LYS A 63 -11.00 -45.21 -59.81
N GLU A 64 -10.23 -45.61 -60.82
CA GLU A 64 -8.76 -45.59 -60.87
C GLU A 64 -8.27 -44.82 -62.11
N THR A 65 -7.19 -44.05 -62.02
CA THR A 65 -6.43 -43.55 -63.20
C THR A 65 -4.95 -43.22 -62.89
N ARG A 66 -4.05 -44.04 -63.47
CA ARG A 66 -2.75 -43.73 -64.12
C ARG A 66 -1.89 -42.52 -63.66
N SER A 67 -0.71 -42.85 -63.09
CA SER A 67 0.67 -42.61 -63.64
C SER A 67 0.84 -41.73 -64.91
N LEU A 68 1.92 -40.94 -65.17
CA LEU A 68 3.38 -41.08 -64.89
C LEU A 68 4.05 -39.70 -64.51
N PRO A 69 5.30 -39.30 -64.92
CA PRO A 69 6.48 -39.44 -64.03
C PRO A 69 7.40 -38.20 -63.86
N THR A 70 8.40 -38.36 -62.98
CA THR A 70 9.75 -37.72 -62.92
C THR A 70 10.06 -36.40 -63.64
N ALA A 71 10.64 -35.46 -62.88
CA ALA A 71 11.75 -34.62 -63.34
C ALA A 71 12.77 -34.45 -62.21
N ASN A 72 14.04 -34.81 -62.48
CA ASN A 72 15.17 -34.47 -61.61
C ASN A 72 15.77 -33.13 -62.05
N LEU A 73 16.22 -32.31 -61.10
CA LEU A 73 17.27 -31.33 -61.34
C LEU A 73 18.02 -31.05 -60.04
N ALA A 74 19.33 -31.22 -60.08
CA ALA A 74 20.26 -30.87 -59.01
C ALA A 74 21.34 -29.97 -59.60
N LEU A 75 21.80 -28.97 -58.83
CA LEU A 75 23.21 -28.57 -58.76
C LEU A 75 23.44 -27.34 -57.84
N ALA A 76 24.73 -27.05 -57.65
CA ALA A 76 25.32 -25.78 -57.24
C ALA A 76 25.12 -25.33 -55.78
N GLU A 77 26.14 -25.62 -54.99
CA GLU A 77 26.57 -24.84 -53.83
C GLU A 77 26.81 -23.36 -54.19
N LEU A 78 26.76 -22.48 -53.20
CA LEU A 78 27.64 -21.30 -53.14
C LEU A 78 28.02 -21.00 -51.67
N ARG A 79 29.20 -20.39 -51.47
CA ARG A 79 29.98 -20.52 -50.23
C ARG A 79 30.59 -19.18 -49.79
N ASN A 80 30.49 -18.86 -48.49
CA ASN A 80 31.14 -17.74 -47.76
C ASN A 80 30.80 -16.31 -48.26
N ARG A 81 30.42 -15.36 -47.40
CA ARG A 81 31.30 -14.63 -46.45
C ARG A 81 30.47 -13.75 -45.47
N SER A 82 31.17 -13.07 -44.54
CA SER A 82 30.85 -11.82 -43.79
C SER A 82 29.43 -11.21 -43.87
N GLY A 83 28.87 -10.64 -42.80
CA GLY A 83 29.47 -10.22 -41.53
C GLY A 83 28.57 -9.20 -40.81
N ARG A 84 29.03 -8.58 -39.72
CA ARG A 84 28.24 -7.62 -38.91
C ARG A 84 27.64 -6.48 -39.74
N THR A 85 26.37 -6.17 -39.49
CA THR A 85 25.80 -4.82 -39.69
C THR A 85 25.03 -4.39 -38.44
N HIS A 86 25.42 -3.25 -37.87
CA HIS A 86 24.54 -2.42 -37.06
C HIS A 86 24.00 -1.31 -37.97
N THR A 87 22.68 -1.15 -38.04
CA THR A 87 22.04 0.13 -38.36
C THR A 87 20.58 0.08 -37.94
N ALA A 88 20.14 1.07 -37.15
CA ALA A 88 18.73 1.42 -37.11
C ALA A 88 18.39 2.20 -38.38
N MET A 89 17.23 1.93 -38.98
CA MET A 89 16.72 2.69 -40.13
C MET A 89 15.28 3.11 -39.85
N SER A 90 15.08 4.42 -39.80
CA SER A 90 13.77 5.07 -39.68
C SER A 90 12.92 4.81 -40.93
N VAL A 91 11.66 4.42 -40.75
CA VAL A 91 10.71 4.28 -41.85
C VAL A 91 9.97 5.61 -42.05
N SER A 92 10.42 6.39 -43.03
CA SER A 92 9.66 7.52 -43.56
C SER A 92 8.68 7.05 -44.65
N ARG A 93 7.48 7.65 -44.70
CA ARG A 93 6.56 7.57 -45.85
C ARG A 93 5.93 8.94 -46.10
N PRO A 94 5.88 9.43 -47.36
CA PRO A 94 5.42 10.79 -47.65
C PRO A 94 3.96 10.87 -48.13
N ALA A 95 3.21 11.86 -47.62
CA ALA A 95 2.01 12.50 -48.20
C ALA A 95 1.46 13.51 -47.16
N ALA A 96 0.90 14.68 -47.50
CA ALA A 96 0.89 15.44 -48.76
C ALA A 96 0.73 16.94 -48.43
N ARG A 97 0.95 17.84 -49.42
CA ARG A 97 0.86 19.30 -49.24
C ARG A 97 -0.56 19.77 -48.88
N ARG A 98 -0.68 20.77 -48.00
CA ARG A 98 -1.66 21.86 -48.06
C ARG A 98 -1.09 23.13 -47.42
N LEU A 99 -1.42 24.29 -47.99
CA LEU A 99 -0.89 25.61 -47.62
C LEU A 99 -1.93 26.42 -46.85
N VAL A 100 -1.58 26.95 -45.69
CA VAL A 100 -2.07 28.24 -45.15
C VAL A 100 -0.92 28.88 -44.38
N GLY A 101 -0.60 30.15 -44.65
CA GLY A 101 0.46 30.87 -43.95
C GLY A 101 -0.02 31.54 -42.66
N ARG A 102 0.84 31.59 -41.64
CA ARG A 102 0.73 32.51 -40.50
C ARG A 102 1.78 33.60 -40.65
N CYS A 103 1.38 34.87 -40.60
CA CYS A 103 2.32 35.98 -40.49
C CYS A 103 2.81 36.09 -39.04
N LEU A 104 4.11 36.32 -38.85
CA LEU A 104 4.72 36.64 -37.56
C LEU A 104 5.02 38.14 -37.51
N SER A 105 4.55 38.84 -36.48
CA SER A 105 4.92 40.22 -36.21
C SER A 105 6.14 40.25 -35.28
N GLN A 106 7.31 40.62 -35.81
CA GLN A 106 8.51 40.86 -35.00
C GLN A 106 8.46 42.27 -34.41
N THR A 107 8.75 42.38 -33.11
CA THR A 107 8.95 43.65 -32.40
C THR A 107 10.33 44.23 -32.72
N ARG A 108 10.42 45.52 -33.05
CA ARG A 108 11.68 46.26 -33.18
C ARG A 108 11.64 47.57 -32.38
N THR A 109 12.64 47.77 -31.54
CA THR A 109 12.83 48.93 -30.65
C THR A 109 13.83 49.94 -31.22
N GLN A 110 13.60 51.26 -31.06
CA GLN A 110 14.64 52.26 -30.70
C GLN A 110 14.05 53.68 -30.47
N PRO A 111 14.59 54.47 -29.51
CA PRO A 111 14.34 55.92 -29.31
C PRO A 111 15.59 56.75 -29.76
N PRO A 112 15.86 58.04 -29.39
CA PRO A 112 15.06 59.04 -28.65
C PRO A 112 15.02 60.51 -29.24
N SER A 113 14.13 61.34 -28.65
CA SER A 113 14.22 62.80 -28.36
C SER A 113 14.80 63.86 -29.34
N SER A 114 13.98 64.90 -29.64
CA SER A 114 14.40 66.32 -29.66
C SER A 114 13.20 67.30 -29.53
N THR A 115 13.47 68.58 -29.23
CA THR A 115 12.52 69.69 -28.96
C THR A 115 13.07 71.02 -29.55
N PRO A 116 12.39 72.19 -29.60
CA PRO A 116 11.02 72.54 -29.16
C PRO A 116 10.15 73.37 -30.16
N TYR A 117 8.86 73.53 -29.80
CA TYR A 117 7.97 74.70 -29.97
C TYR A 117 8.21 75.78 -31.07
N ALA A 118 7.34 75.82 -32.09
CA ALA A 118 6.89 77.04 -32.77
C ALA A 118 5.55 76.78 -33.51
N ALA A 119 4.69 77.79 -33.67
CA ALA A 119 3.35 77.63 -34.25
C ALA A 119 3.25 78.05 -35.73
N ALA A 120 2.49 77.30 -36.51
CA ALA A 120 2.02 77.69 -37.85
C ALA A 120 0.56 77.23 -38.04
N THR A 121 -0.36 78.19 -38.16
CA THR A 121 -1.80 77.92 -38.28
C THR A 121 -2.19 77.56 -39.72
N ALA A 122 -2.59 76.32 -39.95
CA ALA A 122 -3.31 75.90 -41.16
C ALA A 122 -4.79 75.70 -40.83
N ALA A 123 -5.68 76.38 -41.55
CA ALA A 123 -7.12 76.38 -41.25
C ALA A 123 -7.80 75.07 -41.68
N ALA A 124 -8.06 74.18 -40.73
CA ALA A 124 -9.01 73.09 -40.91
C ALA A 124 -10.45 73.61 -40.84
N GLN A 125 -11.34 73.05 -41.67
CA GLN A 125 -12.71 73.55 -41.84
C GLN A 125 -13.55 73.34 -40.58
N CYS A 126 -14.25 74.39 -40.16
CA CYS A 126 -15.16 74.36 -39.00
C CYS A 126 -16.40 73.50 -39.29
N LEU A 127 -16.34 72.21 -38.94
CA LEU A 127 -17.56 71.46 -38.63
C LEU A 127 -18.23 72.13 -37.42
N PRO A 128 -19.56 72.33 -37.43
CA PRO A 128 -20.24 73.01 -36.34
C PRO A 128 -20.11 72.20 -35.04
N PHE A 129 -19.61 72.85 -33.99
CA PHE A 129 -19.65 72.33 -32.62
C PHE A 129 -21.10 71.99 -32.27
N HIS A 130 -21.42 70.70 -32.36
CA HIS A 130 -22.63 70.19 -31.72
C HIS A 130 -22.36 70.26 -30.23
N SER A 131 -23.10 71.12 -29.54
CA SER A 131 -23.23 71.12 -28.08
C SER A 131 -23.98 69.85 -27.66
N SER A 132 -23.30 68.71 -27.81
CA SER A 132 -23.67 67.44 -27.21
C SER A 132 -23.61 67.61 -25.72
N THR A 133 -24.75 68.03 -25.16
CA THR A 133 -25.06 67.93 -23.75
C THR A 133 -24.57 66.59 -23.23
N SER A 134 -23.92 66.58 -22.07
CA SER A 134 -23.49 65.39 -21.36
C SER A 134 -24.72 64.59 -20.94
N CYS A 135 -25.30 63.87 -21.90
CA CYS A 135 -26.58 63.21 -21.78
C CYS A 135 -26.41 61.97 -20.89
N SER A 136 -26.48 62.19 -19.58
CA SER A 136 -26.43 61.24 -18.48
C SER A 136 -27.68 60.34 -18.43
N LYS A 137 -28.14 59.89 -19.60
CA LYS A 137 -29.06 58.75 -19.71
C LYS A 137 -28.39 57.58 -18.99
N PRO A 138 -29.02 57.00 -17.96
CA PRO A 138 -28.43 55.89 -17.22
C PRO A 138 -28.11 54.77 -18.20
N ARG A 139 -26.84 54.37 -18.24
CA ARG A 139 -26.41 53.24 -19.06
C ARG A 139 -27.17 52.03 -18.53
N ARG A 140 -27.97 51.38 -19.37
CA ARG A 140 -28.60 50.11 -19.00
C ARG A 140 -27.50 49.17 -18.52
N SER A 141 -27.74 48.49 -17.41
CA SER A 141 -26.78 47.55 -16.82
C SER A 141 -26.33 46.53 -17.88
N GLN A 142 -25.05 46.13 -17.79
CA GLN A 142 -24.46 45.17 -18.73
C GLN A 142 -25.04 43.75 -18.54
N PHE A 143 -25.66 43.50 -17.40
CA PHE A 143 -26.26 42.23 -17.02
C PHE A 143 -27.78 42.25 -17.16
N ARG A 144 -28.39 41.06 -17.25
CA ARG A 144 -29.85 40.90 -17.14
C ARG A 144 -30.24 40.94 -15.66
N ASN A 145 -30.50 42.13 -15.12
CA ASN A 145 -31.08 42.29 -13.79
C ASN A 145 -32.48 41.66 -13.76
N VAL A 146 -32.82 40.99 -12.66
CA VAL A 146 -34.24 40.70 -12.33
C VAL A 146 -34.89 42.01 -11.94
N LYS A 147 -36.14 42.28 -12.33
CA LYS A 147 -36.79 43.54 -11.95
C LYS A 147 -37.12 43.51 -10.46
N ALA A 148 -36.96 44.64 -9.77
CA ALA A 148 -37.44 44.79 -8.39
C ALA A 148 -38.93 44.44 -8.24
N SER A 149 -39.75 44.69 -9.27
CA SER A 149 -41.17 44.30 -9.33
C SER A 149 -41.41 42.79 -9.43
N GLU A 150 -40.46 42.01 -9.95
CA GLU A 150 -40.54 40.54 -10.03
C GLU A 150 -40.15 39.88 -8.70
N LEU A 151 -39.40 40.58 -7.85
CA LEU A 151 -39.05 40.18 -6.48
C LEU A 151 -39.97 40.82 -5.41
N GLY A 152 -40.87 41.72 -5.80
CA GLY A 152 -41.73 42.49 -4.87
C GLY A 152 -41.01 43.64 -4.13
N LEU A 153 -39.69 43.81 -4.31
CA LEU A 153 -38.84 44.77 -3.61
C LEU A 153 -38.90 46.19 -4.20
N THR A 154 -40.10 46.69 -4.52
CA THR A 154 -40.27 48.00 -5.16
C THR A 154 -40.21 49.18 -4.20
N ASN A 155 -40.46 48.96 -2.91
CA ASN A 155 -40.46 50.01 -1.89
C ASN A 155 -39.16 49.96 -1.09
N ALA A 156 -38.58 51.13 -0.77
CA ALA A 156 -37.32 51.20 -0.04
C ALA A 156 -37.36 50.45 1.30
N ASP A 157 -38.48 50.45 2.00
CA ASP A 157 -38.60 49.79 3.30
C ASP A 157 -38.79 48.27 3.18
N THR A 158 -39.41 47.79 2.08
CA THR A 158 -39.42 46.34 1.76
C THR A 158 -38.02 45.86 1.36
N LEU A 159 -37.22 46.70 0.71
CA LEU A 159 -35.84 46.39 0.37
C LEU A 159 -34.96 46.33 1.63
N LYS A 160 -35.09 47.31 2.55
CA LYS A 160 -34.39 47.29 3.85
C LYS A 160 -34.75 46.07 4.68
N ALA A 161 -36.03 45.69 4.74
CA ALA A 161 -36.46 44.49 5.45
C ALA A 161 -35.86 43.21 4.85
N TYR A 162 -35.85 43.09 3.52
CA TYR A 162 -35.24 41.96 2.82
C TYR A 162 -33.70 41.92 2.97
N LYS A 163 -33.04 43.09 2.95
CA LYS A 163 -31.61 43.25 3.24
C LYS A 163 -31.30 42.75 4.65
N ALA A 164 -32.01 43.21 5.68
CA ALA A 164 -31.81 42.75 7.05
C ALA A 164 -32.08 41.24 7.26
N ASP A 165 -33.06 40.67 6.56
CA ASP A 165 -33.46 39.26 6.66
C ASP A 165 -32.54 38.28 5.86
N LYS A 166 -31.72 38.78 4.93
CA LYS A 166 -30.89 37.92 4.04
C LYS A 166 -29.40 38.30 3.99
N PHE A 167 -29.06 39.53 4.32
CA PHE A 167 -27.72 40.12 4.28
C PHE A 167 -27.56 41.09 5.46
N GLY A 168 -27.79 40.58 6.68
CA GLY A 168 -27.58 41.34 7.92
C GLY A 168 -26.10 41.68 8.13
N GLU A 169 -25.85 42.83 8.74
CA GLU A 169 -24.52 43.27 9.16
C GLU A 169 -24.06 42.47 10.40
N LEU A 170 -22.76 42.17 10.52
CA LEU A 170 -22.23 41.37 11.62
C LEU A 170 -22.42 42.06 12.97
N THR A 171 -22.89 41.32 13.98
CA THR A 171 -23.00 41.83 15.34
C THR A 171 -21.61 41.98 15.99
N PRO A 172 -21.43 42.89 16.96
CA PRO A 172 -20.16 43.01 17.69
C PRO A 172 -19.76 41.71 18.40
N GLU A 173 -20.73 40.90 18.86
CA GLU A 173 -20.43 39.60 19.45
C GLU A 173 -19.91 38.58 18.44
N GLU A 174 -20.38 38.61 17.19
CA GLU A 174 -19.85 37.77 16.11
C GLU A 174 -18.46 38.23 15.70
N LEU A 175 -18.23 39.55 15.63
CA LEU A 175 -16.91 40.13 15.39
C LEU A 175 -15.90 39.70 16.46
N ASP A 176 -16.29 39.69 17.75
CA ASP A 176 -15.42 39.23 18.84
C ASP A 176 -15.19 37.71 18.83
N LYS A 177 -16.16 36.90 18.38
CA LYS A 177 -15.96 35.46 18.11
C LYS A 177 -15.00 35.23 16.93
N LEU A 178 -15.06 36.05 15.89
CA LEU A 178 -14.14 35.98 14.75
C LEU A 178 -12.71 36.40 15.13
N ARG A 179 -12.56 37.45 15.96
CA ARG A 179 -11.28 37.89 16.54
C ARG A 179 -10.59 36.83 17.41
N GLN A 180 -11.33 35.88 17.96
CA GLN A 180 -10.77 34.72 18.69
C GLN A 180 -10.28 33.60 17.76
N LYS A 181 -10.73 33.56 16.50
CA LYS A 181 -10.36 32.52 15.51
C LYS A 181 -9.27 32.98 14.54
N TYR A 182 -9.34 34.21 14.05
CA TYR A 182 -8.52 34.71 12.93
C TYR A 182 -7.47 35.73 13.37
N THR A 183 -6.39 35.86 12.58
CA THR A 183 -5.33 36.84 12.83
C THR A 183 -5.82 38.28 12.61
N PRO A 184 -5.19 39.32 13.19
CA PRO A 184 -5.58 40.71 12.94
C PRO A 184 -5.53 41.09 11.45
N GLU A 185 -4.58 40.54 10.69
CA GLU A 185 -4.47 40.74 9.23
C GLU A 185 -5.66 40.12 8.47
N GLN A 186 -6.08 38.91 8.87
CA GLN A 186 -7.27 38.26 8.33
C GLN A 186 -8.55 39.00 8.69
N MET A 187 -8.65 39.54 9.92
CA MET A 187 -9.78 40.38 10.35
C MET A 187 -9.86 41.71 9.60
N GLU A 188 -8.73 42.34 9.26
CA GLU A 188 -8.71 43.52 8.38
C GLU A 188 -9.23 43.18 6.98
N ALA A 189 -8.82 42.03 6.41
CA ALA A 189 -9.29 41.57 5.11
C ALA A 189 -10.81 41.26 5.09
N LEU A 190 -11.35 40.66 6.15
CA LEU A 190 -12.80 40.42 6.30
C LEU A 190 -13.59 41.73 6.34
N LEU A 191 -13.18 42.67 7.22
CA LEU A 191 -13.81 43.98 7.35
C LEU A 191 -13.71 44.82 6.07
N ALA A 192 -12.60 44.72 5.34
CA ALA A 192 -12.45 45.34 4.02
C ALA A 192 -13.39 44.70 2.98
N GLY A 193 -13.60 43.38 3.04
CA GLY A 193 -14.52 42.64 2.18
C GLY A 193 -15.98 43.05 2.39
N GLU A 194 -16.47 43.04 3.63
CA GLU A 194 -17.83 43.48 3.99
C GLU A 194 -18.09 44.93 3.58
N LYS A 195 -17.10 45.81 3.79
CA LYS A 195 -17.18 47.22 3.38
C LYS A 195 -17.15 47.43 1.85
N ALA A 196 -16.63 46.46 1.08
CA ALA A 196 -16.50 46.56 -0.37
C ALA A 196 -17.64 45.89 -1.15
N VAL A 197 -18.35 44.90 -0.55
CA VAL A 197 -19.41 44.14 -1.21
C VAL A 197 -20.78 44.56 -0.69
N ASP A 198 -21.47 45.45 -1.41
CA ASP A 198 -22.82 45.86 -1.02
C ASP A 198 -23.85 44.73 -1.29
N SER A 199 -24.51 44.34 -0.21
CA SER A 199 -25.80 43.65 -0.16
C SER A 199 -26.81 44.03 -1.26
N GLU A 200 -26.92 45.31 -1.67
CA GLU A 200 -27.91 45.73 -2.69
C GLU A 200 -27.54 45.23 -4.09
N ASP A 201 -26.25 45.21 -4.44
CA ASP A 201 -25.78 44.56 -5.66
C ASP A 201 -25.96 43.04 -5.59
N MET A 202 -25.79 42.43 -4.41
CA MET A 202 -26.08 41.00 -4.21
C MET A 202 -27.58 40.68 -4.37
N ILE A 203 -28.49 41.59 -4.00
CA ILE A 203 -29.95 41.44 -4.21
C ILE A 203 -30.33 41.55 -5.70
N PHE A 204 -29.77 42.52 -6.44
CA PHE A 204 -30.20 42.79 -7.83
C PHE A 204 -29.40 42.07 -8.91
N GLN A 205 -28.14 41.71 -8.63
CA GLN A 205 -27.19 41.14 -9.59
C GLN A 205 -26.64 39.78 -9.16
N GLY A 206 -26.69 39.46 -7.87
CA GLY A 206 -26.17 38.21 -7.29
C GLY A 206 -26.81 36.95 -7.85
N ARG A 207 -26.00 35.91 -8.06
CA ARG A 207 -26.39 34.60 -8.60
C ARG A 207 -25.53 33.50 -8.00
N LEU A 208 -26.08 32.29 -7.90
CA LEU A 208 -25.29 31.11 -7.59
C LEU A 208 -24.30 30.84 -8.73
N ARG A 209 -23.04 30.62 -8.38
CA ARG A 209 -21.96 30.27 -9.29
C ARG A 209 -22.08 28.81 -9.75
N ASP A 210 -22.04 28.55 -11.05
CA ASP A 210 -22.33 27.25 -11.67
C ASP A 210 -21.29 26.79 -12.73
N ASP A 211 -20.15 27.49 -12.84
CA ASP A 211 -19.08 27.17 -13.80
C ASP A 211 -18.15 26.04 -13.32
N ILE A 212 -17.42 25.46 -14.28
CA ILE A 212 -16.44 24.38 -14.08
C ILE A 212 -15.29 24.77 -13.14
N HIS A 213 -14.98 26.06 -12.97
CA HIS A 213 -13.89 26.52 -12.11
C HIS A 213 -14.37 26.94 -10.71
N ARG A 214 -15.61 26.62 -10.33
CA ARG A 214 -16.08 26.78 -8.96
C ARG A 214 -15.51 25.67 -8.07
N PRO A 215 -15.05 25.98 -6.84
CA PRO A 215 -14.80 24.96 -5.83
C PRO A 215 -16.01 24.01 -5.65
N THR A 216 -15.71 22.74 -5.47
CA THR A 216 -16.68 21.67 -5.17
C THR A 216 -16.97 21.54 -3.67
N TYR A 217 -16.10 22.12 -2.84
CA TYR A 217 -16.18 22.24 -1.39
C TYR A 217 -16.26 23.72 -0.98
N ILE A 218 -16.44 23.99 0.31
CA ILE A 218 -16.37 25.32 0.92
C ILE A 218 -15.24 25.27 1.95
N ASP A 219 -14.45 26.33 1.99
CA ASP A 219 -13.25 26.48 2.83
C ASP A 219 -13.09 27.97 3.18
N ASP A 220 -12.37 28.28 4.25
CA ASP A 220 -11.94 29.65 4.58
C ASP A 220 -10.51 29.95 4.07
N TYR A 221 -9.75 28.93 3.65
CA TYR A 221 -8.39 29.05 3.12
C TYR A 221 -7.41 29.83 4.03
N ALA A 222 -7.69 29.88 5.34
CA ALA A 222 -6.90 30.64 6.31
C ALA A 222 -5.60 29.92 6.73
N VAL A 223 -5.48 28.63 6.45
CA VAL A 223 -4.32 27.76 6.73
C VAL A 223 -4.06 26.88 5.51
N MET A 224 -2.79 26.72 5.13
CA MET A 224 -2.37 25.89 3.99
C MET A 224 -2.50 24.40 4.33
N ASP A 225 -3.21 23.62 3.52
CA ASP A 225 -3.26 22.15 3.66
C ASP A 225 -2.00 21.52 3.04
N PRO A 226 -1.17 20.80 3.81
CA PRO A 226 0.10 20.24 3.33
C PRO A 226 -0.05 19.13 2.27
N ARG A 227 -1.27 18.71 1.93
CA ARG A 227 -1.59 17.72 0.88
C ARG A 227 -2.09 18.36 -0.42
N TYR A 228 -2.82 19.47 -0.33
CA TYR A 228 -3.53 20.06 -1.47
C TYR A 228 -2.89 21.35 -1.98
N ASP A 229 -2.27 22.14 -1.11
CA ASP A 229 -1.69 23.43 -1.46
C ASP A 229 -0.21 23.33 -1.83
N VAL A 230 0.33 24.44 -2.35
CA VAL A 230 1.75 24.58 -2.67
C VAL A 230 2.54 24.78 -1.38
N LYS A 231 3.66 24.07 -1.23
CA LYS A 231 4.56 24.22 -0.06
C LYS A 231 5.00 25.69 0.08
N PRO A 232 4.97 26.28 1.29
CA PRO A 232 5.25 27.71 1.48
C PRO A 232 6.72 28.04 1.22
N GLU A 233 6.97 29.18 0.57
CA GLU A 233 8.32 29.68 0.30
C GLU A 233 8.93 30.35 1.54
N ALA A 234 9.96 29.73 2.10
CA ALA A 234 10.80 30.32 3.13
C ALA A 234 11.74 31.37 2.52
N LYS A 235 11.73 32.59 3.06
CA LYS A 235 12.67 33.66 2.68
C LYS A 235 14.01 33.41 3.35
N ILE A 236 14.98 32.95 2.56
CA ILE A 236 16.32 32.55 3.02
C ILE A 236 17.36 33.53 2.46
N THR A 237 18.30 33.94 3.30
CA THR A 237 19.51 34.67 2.87
C THR A 237 20.46 33.69 2.20
N ALA A 238 20.97 34.04 1.02
CA ALA A 238 21.83 33.15 0.25
C ALA A 238 23.29 33.27 0.69
N ASP A 239 23.69 32.44 1.65
CA ASP A 239 25.10 32.21 2.01
C ASP A 239 25.80 31.29 0.97
N GLU A 240 27.14 31.29 0.94
CA GLU A 240 27.91 30.46 0.00
C GLU A 240 27.85 28.96 0.38
N PRO A 241 27.24 28.07 -0.43
CA PRO A 241 26.96 26.71 -0.03
C PRO A 241 28.20 25.81 -0.18
N LEU A 242 28.95 25.67 0.90
CA LEU A 242 29.97 24.65 1.09
C LEU A 242 29.41 23.51 1.96
N PHE A 243 29.78 22.26 1.66
CA PHE A 243 29.52 21.17 2.61
C PHE A 243 30.44 21.31 3.83
N PRO A 244 29.93 21.11 5.06
CA PRO A 244 30.74 21.24 6.26
C PRO A 244 31.89 20.24 6.28
N THR A 245 33.03 20.66 6.83
CA THR A 245 34.16 19.78 7.11
C THR A 245 33.82 18.78 8.23
N GLU A 246 34.64 17.74 8.40
CA GLU A 246 34.46 16.76 9.48
C GLU A 246 34.47 17.41 10.88
N GLN A 247 35.19 18.51 11.07
CA GLN A 247 35.22 19.25 12.33
C GLN A 247 33.91 20.02 12.55
N GLU A 248 33.49 20.83 11.59
CA GLU A 248 32.23 21.59 11.65
C GLU A 248 31.01 20.67 11.78
N TYR A 249 31.00 19.54 11.06
CA TYR A 249 30.00 18.48 11.19
C TYR A 249 29.93 17.92 12.62
N MET A 250 31.08 17.60 13.22
CA MET A 250 31.13 17.04 14.58
C MET A 250 30.78 18.07 15.65
N GLU A 251 31.16 19.34 15.48
CA GLU A 251 30.77 20.45 16.36
C GLU A 251 29.26 20.72 16.28
N ALA A 252 28.68 20.77 15.08
CA ALA A 252 27.26 20.98 14.88
C ALA A 252 26.41 19.79 15.37
N GLN A 253 26.88 18.55 15.15
CA GLN A 253 26.25 17.35 15.70
C GLN A 253 26.39 17.25 17.22
N TYR A 254 27.51 17.68 17.81
CA TYR A 254 27.67 17.79 19.26
C TYR A 254 26.70 18.82 19.82
N LYS A 255 26.62 20.02 19.22
CA LYS A 255 25.65 21.06 19.58
C LYS A 255 24.21 20.54 19.51
N LYS A 256 23.81 19.90 18.40
CA LYS A 256 22.48 19.27 18.27
C LYS A 256 22.21 18.29 19.42
N MET A 257 23.19 17.46 19.78
CA MET A 257 23.03 16.50 20.88
C MET A 257 22.96 17.17 22.26
N THR A 258 23.68 18.29 22.51
CA THR A 258 23.55 19.04 23.77
C THR A 258 22.26 19.85 23.83
N ASP A 259 21.79 20.42 22.72
CA ASP A 259 20.52 21.15 22.63
C ASP A 259 19.33 20.18 22.86
N LEU A 260 19.40 18.96 22.29
CA LEU A 260 18.42 17.90 22.56
C LEU A 260 18.50 17.35 24.00
N ALA A 261 19.69 17.16 24.55
CA ALA A 261 19.86 16.70 25.93
C ALA A 261 19.34 17.73 26.94
N THR A 262 19.70 19.01 26.78
CA THR A 262 19.23 20.11 27.65
C THR A 262 17.72 20.29 27.56
N LYS A 263 17.12 20.20 26.36
CA LYS A 263 15.66 20.16 26.22
C LYS A 263 15.06 18.97 26.98
N SER A 264 15.59 17.76 26.79
CA SER A 264 15.08 16.55 27.44
C SER A 264 15.17 16.63 28.98
N THR A 265 16.25 17.22 29.53
CA THR A 265 16.35 17.49 30.98
C THR A 265 15.36 18.56 31.44
N ASN A 266 15.11 19.62 30.65
CA ASN A 266 14.16 20.67 31.02
C ASN A 266 12.71 20.16 30.96
N ASP A 267 12.36 19.34 29.97
CA ASP A 267 11.07 18.66 29.86
C ASP A 267 10.87 17.66 31.03
N MET A 268 11.94 17.03 31.53
CA MET A 268 11.88 16.16 32.71
C MET A 268 11.73 16.96 34.01
N ILE A 269 12.51 18.03 34.19
CA ILE A 269 12.46 18.92 35.36
C ILE A 269 11.07 19.54 35.48
N SER A 270 10.54 20.14 34.41
CA SER A 270 9.20 20.74 34.40
C SER A 270 8.10 19.72 34.72
N ARG A 271 8.14 18.51 34.13
CA ARG A 271 7.21 17.42 34.48
C ARG A 271 7.34 16.97 35.94
N SER A 272 8.54 16.96 36.53
CA SER A 272 8.73 16.65 37.96
C SER A 272 8.10 17.71 38.87
N LEU A 273 8.23 18.99 38.51
CA LEU A 273 7.62 20.10 39.23
C LEU A 273 6.09 20.09 39.11
N LEU A 274 5.54 19.82 37.91
CA LEU A 274 4.09 19.73 37.70
C LEU A 274 3.46 18.54 38.44
N ARG A 275 4.15 17.40 38.53
CA ARG A 275 3.73 16.26 39.36
C ARG A 275 3.71 16.62 40.84
N ALA A 276 4.72 17.35 41.32
CA ALA A 276 4.76 17.84 42.69
C ALA A 276 3.63 18.85 42.97
N MET A 277 3.41 19.82 42.08
CA MET A 277 2.29 20.76 42.17
C MET A 277 0.93 20.04 42.17
N ARG A 278 0.71 19.01 41.33
CA ARG A 278 -0.54 18.22 41.35
C ARG A 278 -0.70 17.38 42.63
N LYS A 279 0.41 16.97 43.27
CA LYS A 279 0.37 16.34 44.60
C LYS A 279 0.08 17.35 45.72
N VAL A 280 0.65 18.55 45.66
CA VAL A 280 0.34 19.63 46.63
C VAL A 280 -1.09 20.13 46.46
N ARG A 281 -1.62 20.22 45.23
CA ARG A 281 -3.03 20.57 44.94
C ARG A 281 -4.05 19.63 45.60
N ARG A 282 -3.63 18.43 46.01
CA ARG A 282 -4.44 17.44 46.76
C ARG A 282 -4.26 17.51 48.28
N THR A 283 -3.38 18.39 48.79
CA THR A 283 -3.30 18.72 50.21
C THR A 283 -4.26 19.86 50.54
N GLU A 284 -4.63 19.97 51.82
CA GLU A 284 -5.48 21.07 52.31
C GLU A 284 -4.90 22.45 51.96
N VAL A 285 -3.57 22.61 52.04
CA VAL A 285 -2.88 23.87 51.69
C VAL A 285 -3.00 24.18 50.20
N GLY A 286 -2.65 23.24 49.33
CA GLY A 286 -2.72 23.46 47.89
C GLY A 286 -4.14 23.55 47.33
N MET A 287 -5.15 23.05 48.06
CA MET A 287 -6.55 23.29 47.72
C MET A 287 -6.96 24.75 47.98
N ASP A 288 -6.57 25.30 49.13
CA ASP A 288 -6.93 26.68 49.52
C ASP A 288 -6.08 27.77 48.84
N THR A 289 -4.88 27.45 48.34
CA THR A 289 -3.87 28.48 47.98
C THR A 289 -3.30 28.39 46.55
N MET A 290 -3.73 27.44 45.72
CA MET A 290 -3.38 27.39 44.29
C MET A 290 -4.57 27.77 43.42
N ASP A 291 -4.35 28.56 42.36
CA ASP A 291 -5.41 28.89 41.39
C ASP A 291 -5.56 27.79 40.33
N LEU A 292 -4.45 27.17 39.89
CA LEU A 292 -4.42 26.15 38.83
C LEU A 292 -5.31 24.94 39.14
N THR A 293 -6.05 24.44 38.15
CA THR A 293 -6.83 23.19 38.26
C THR A 293 -5.96 21.95 38.06
N GLU A 294 -6.44 20.78 38.51
CA GLU A 294 -5.75 19.51 38.22
C GLU A 294 -5.67 19.21 36.72
N ALA A 295 -6.67 19.63 35.94
CA ALA A 295 -6.74 19.41 34.50
C ALA A 295 -5.68 20.24 33.75
N GLU A 296 -5.51 21.52 34.11
CA GLU A 296 -4.44 22.36 33.56
C GLU A 296 -3.06 21.81 33.92
N LEU A 297 -2.88 21.32 35.15
CA LEU A 297 -1.64 20.67 35.58
C LEU A 297 -1.38 19.33 34.85
N ASP A 298 -2.42 18.58 34.48
CA ASP A 298 -2.32 17.39 33.62
C ASP A 298 -1.94 17.75 32.18
N ASP A 299 -2.54 18.80 31.61
CA ASP A 299 -2.25 19.26 30.24
C ASP A 299 -0.86 19.88 30.10
N MET A 300 -0.38 20.63 31.10
CA MET A 300 1.02 21.08 31.14
C MET A 300 2.02 19.91 31.27
N GLU A 301 1.65 18.78 31.88
CA GLU A 301 2.55 17.61 31.93
C GLU A 301 2.64 16.91 30.56
N ARG A 302 1.54 16.91 29.80
CA ARG A 302 1.53 16.42 28.42
C ARG A 302 2.43 17.30 27.55
N ASP A 303 2.16 18.60 27.53
CA ASP A 303 2.86 19.61 26.71
C ASP A 303 3.53 20.70 27.60
N PRO A 304 4.80 20.53 28.01
CA PRO A 304 5.50 21.48 28.89
C PRO A 304 5.60 22.92 28.36
N SER A 305 5.48 23.14 27.05
CA SER A 305 5.42 24.48 26.45
C SER A 305 4.19 25.28 26.88
N LEU A 306 3.14 24.63 27.41
CA LEU A 306 1.96 25.31 27.94
C LEU A 306 2.29 26.15 29.18
N ILE A 307 3.35 25.81 29.91
CA ILE A 307 3.85 26.54 31.10
C ILE A 307 4.19 28.00 30.75
N GLU A 308 4.71 28.27 29.55
CA GLU A 308 5.08 29.62 29.09
C GLU A 308 3.89 30.61 29.04
N ARG A 309 2.65 30.10 29.07
CA ARG A 309 1.43 30.92 29.14
C ARG A 309 1.10 31.42 30.55
N TYR A 310 1.60 30.72 31.58
CA TYR A 310 1.33 30.98 32.99
C TYR A 310 2.53 31.62 33.72
N VAL A 311 3.75 31.45 33.18
CA VAL A 311 4.92 32.22 33.62
C VAL A 311 4.73 33.69 33.18
N ALA A 312 4.53 34.58 34.14
CA ALA A 312 4.51 36.01 33.89
C ALA A 312 5.86 36.46 33.33
N LYS A 313 5.84 37.17 32.19
CA LYS A 313 7.04 37.81 31.65
C LYS A 313 7.40 38.97 32.57
N LEU A 314 8.57 38.90 33.18
CA LEU A 314 9.13 40.00 33.97
C LEU A 314 9.69 41.04 33.00
N ASP A 315 9.18 42.27 33.08
CA ASP A 315 9.78 43.43 32.41
C ASP A 315 11.11 43.81 33.09
N GLU A 316 11.98 44.56 32.40
CA GLU A 316 13.38 44.77 32.81
C GLU A 316 13.56 45.52 34.15
N ASP A 317 12.54 46.27 34.60
CA ASP A 317 12.50 46.93 35.92
C ASP A 317 12.17 45.94 37.05
N GLY A 318 13.13 45.06 37.36
CA GLY A 318 12.98 43.96 38.31
C GLY A 318 12.70 44.36 39.77
N VAL A 319 11.44 44.61 40.11
CA VAL A 319 10.94 44.85 41.48
C VAL A 319 9.73 43.95 41.76
N GLU A 320 9.97 42.83 42.46
CA GLU A 320 8.90 41.97 42.97
C GLU A 320 8.08 42.70 44.05
N ARG A 321 6.88 43.18 43.68
CA ARG A 321 5.94 43.79 44.63
C ARG A 321 5.22 42.74 45.48
N TYR A 322 5.89 42.30 46.54
CA TYR A 322 5.24 41.58 47.63
C TYR A 322 4.17 42.45 48.32
N ALA A 323 3.13 41.81 48.84
CA ALA A 323 1.94 42.51 49.36
C ALA A 323 2.17 43.34 50.64
N ASP A 324 3.37 43.28 51.24
CA ASP A 324 3.73 44.03 52.44
C ASP A 324 3.75 45.57 52.19
N ASP A 325 3.92 46.02 50.93
CA ASP A 325 3.89 47.43 50.50
C ASP A 325 2.49 47.91 50.05
N MET A 326 1.43 47.13 50.25
CA MET A 326 0.06 47.46 49.85
C MET A 326 -0.88 47.53 51.05
N ASP A 327 -1.77 48.53 51.07
CA ASP A 327 -2.83 48.64 52.08
C ASP A 327 -3.59 47.32 52.22
N THR A 328 -3.70 46.80 53.44
CA THR A 328 -4.17 45.43 53.73
C THR A 328 -5.58 45.11 53.21
N ALA A 329 -6.40 46.13 52.92
CA ALA A 329 -7.68 45.98 52.23
C ALA A 329 -7.55 45.68 50.72
N ALA A 330 -6.56 46.25 50.03
CA ALA A 330 -6.34 46.09 48.60
C ALA A 330 -5.79 44.71 48.24
N ALA A 331 -4.89 44.15 49.07
CA ALA A 331 -4.42 42.77 48.93
C ALA A 331 -5.59 41.76 49.00
N LYS A 332 -6.47 41.94 49.99
CA LYS A 332 -7.67 41.11 50.19
C LYS A 332 -8.71 41.25 49.06
N ALA A 333 -8.76 42.38 48.38
CA ALA A 333 -9.65 42.63 47.25
C ALA A 333 -9.19 41.98 45.92
N LYS A 334 -7.96 41.44 45.86
CA LYS A 334 -7.39 40.78 44.66
C LYS A 334 -7.07 39.30 44.84
N GLY A 335 -7.42 38.69 45.97
CA GLY A 335 -7.08 37.29 46.27
C GLY A 335 -5.60 37.04 46.50
N ALA A 336 -4.78 38.08 46.71
CA ALA A 336 -3.34 37.94 46.85
C ALA A 336 -2.97 37.16 48.12
N LEU A 337 -2.13 36.13 47.95
CA LEU A 337 -1.71 35.24 49.01
C LEU A 337 -0.79 35.97 50.01
N THR A 338 -0.96 35.73 51.32
CA THR A 338 -0.08 36.36 52.32
C THR A 338 1.32 35.74 52.28
N ARG A 339 2.36 36.51 52.61
CA ARG A 339 3.76 36.06 52.57
C ARG A 339 4.04 34.77 53.35
N GLY A 340 3.37 34.58 54.49
CA GLY A 340 3.46 33.36 55.31
C GLY A 340 2.73 32.14 54.72
N GLN A 341 1.69 32.35 53.91
CA GLN A 341 1.05 31.28 53.14
C GLN A 341 1.87 30.94 51.89
N ALA A 342 2.45 31.93 51.21
CA ALA A 342 3.29 31.74 50.04
C ALA A 342 4.60 30.99 50.36
N THR A 343 5.28 31.35 51.45
CA THR A 343 6.46 30.60 51.93
C THR A 343 6.13 29.15 52.24
N ARG A 344 5.05 28.90 52.99
CA ARG A 344 4.59 27.53 53.29
C ARG A 344 4.21 26.73 52.03
N LEU A 345 3.52 27.34 51.07
CA LEU A 345 3.19 26.69 49.80
C LEU A 345 4.47 26.33 49.03
N ASN A 346 5.44 27.24 48.94
CA ASN A 346 6.72 26.96 48.29
C ASN A 346 7.47 25.83 49.02
N GLU A 347 7.54 25.84 50.35
CA GLU A 347 8.14 24.77 51.16
C GLU A 347 7.46 23.40 50.91
N GLU A 348 6.13 23.34 50.81
CA GLU A 348 5.40 22.10 50.52
C GLU A 348 5.58 21.65 49.04
N ILE A 349 5.70 22.59 48.08
CA ILE A 349 6.01 22.30 46.67
C ILE A 349 7.44 21.79 46.53
N ASP A 350 8.44 22.48 47.06
CA ASP A 350 9.85 22.08 47.01
C ASP A 350 10.07 20.73 47.68
N ALA A 351 9.44 20.48 48.83
CA ALA A 351 9.54 19.20 49.54
C ALA A 351 8.80 18.04 48.85
N GLN A 352 7.89 18.29 47.90
CA GLN A 352 7.34 17.26 47.01
C GLN A 352 8.12 17.16 45.71
N TRP A 353 8.64 18.27 45.19
CA TRP A 353 9.44 18.34 43.98
C TRP A 353 10.76 17.60 44.14
N GLN A 354 11.46 17.80 45.26
CA GLN A 354 12.66 17.02 45.60
C GLN A 354 12.39 15.51 45.59
N LYS A 355 11.23 15.06 46.11
CA LYS A 355 10.85 13.63 46.11
C LYS A 355 10.55 13.11 44.70
N GLU A 356 9.81 13.87 43.88
CA GLU A 356 9.56 13.47 42.48
C GLU A 356 10.85 13.47 41.65
N PHE A 357 11.74 14.42 41.90
CA PHE A 357 13.04 14.55 41.26
C PHE A 357 13.98 13.40 41.66
N GLU A 358 14.14 13.10 42.95
CA GLU A 358 14.93 11.95 43.44
C GLU A 358 14.40 10.62 42.89
N ASN A 359 13.07 10.43 42.87
CA ASN A 359 12.44 9.26 42.24
C ASN A 359 12.82 9.14 40.74
N MET A 360 12.90 10.26 40.02
CA MET A 360 13.29 10.31 38.60
C MET A 360 14.79 10.11 38.33
N PHE A 361 15.67 10.22 39.32
CA PHE A 361 17.12 9.96 39.17
C PHE A 361 17.56 8.59 39.70
N SER A 362 16.62 7.69 39.99
CA SER A 362 16.88 6.27 40.30
C SER A 362 17.49 5.52 39.09
N GLU A 363 18.14 4.36 39.30
CA GLU A 363 19.07 3.75 38.33
C GLU A 363 18.46 3.40 36.95
N ASP A 364 17.14 3.14 36.87
CA ASP A 364 16.42 2.84 35.61
C ASP A 364 16.22 4.09 34.71
N SER A 365 16.48 5.30 35.23
CA SER A 365 16.19 6.58 34.57
C SER A 365 17.00 6.91 33.32
N TYR A 366 18.12 6.22 33.08
CA TYR A 366 19.05 6.56 31.98
C TYR A 366 18.42 6.40 30.57
N GLU A 367 17.29 5.69 30.45
CA GLU A 367 16.52 5.64 29.20
C GLU A 367 15.74 6.94 28.92
N LEU A 368 15.35 7.70 29.96
CA LEU A 368 14.63 8.97 29.86
C LEU A 368 15.51 10.15 29.44
N LEU A 369 16.82 10.04 29.67
CA LEU A 369 17.83 11.04 29.26
C LEU A 369 18.26 10.90 27.78
N ARG A 370 17.78 9.86 27.07
CA ARG A 370 18.06 9.69 25.64
C ARG A 370 17.07 10.53 24.82
N PRO A 371 17.53 11.34 23.85
CA PRO A 371 16.62 12.04 22.95
C PRO A 371 15.80 11.05 22.13
N ALA A 372 14.54 11.40 21.85
CA ALA A 372 13.64 10.52 21.10
C ALA A 372 14.18 10.25 19.69
N GLN A 373 13.94 9.04 19.17
CA GLN A 373 14.35 8.67 17.80
C GLN A 373 13.84 9.65 16.74
N VAL A 374 12.66 10.24 16.96
CA VAL A 374 12.08 11.28 16.10
C VAL A 374 12.94 12.55 16.08
N ASP A 375 13.46 12.99 17.23
CA ASP A 375 14.25 14.22 17.33
C ASP A 375 15.71 14.02 16.93
N LEU A 376 16.22 12.79 17.04
CA LEU A 376 17.48 12.39 16.40
C LEU A 376 17.37 12.39 14.86
N ALA A 377 16.20 12.02 14.32
CA ALA A 377 15.93 11.91 12.88
C ALA A 377 15.46 13.22 12.21
N LYS A 378 14.86 14.15 12.96
CA LYS A 378 14.70 15.54 12.51
C LYS A 378 16.07 16.16 12.27
N ASP A 379 16.18 17.00 11.25
CA ASP A 379 17.29 17.90 10.94
C ASP A 379 18.66 17.25 10.65
N ALA A 380 19.23 17.63 9.49
CA ALA A 380 20.65 17.44 9.21
C ALA A 380 21.50 18.32 10.16
N PRO A 381 22.78 17.97 10.43
CA PRO A 381 23.63 18.78 11.30
C PRO A 381 23.90 20.21 10.78
N ASP A 382 23.63 20.48 9.49
CA ASP A 382 23.75 21.79 8.82
C ASP A 382 22.73 22.86 9.27
N GLY A 383 22.22 22.78 10.50
CA GLY A 383 21.79 23.96 11.26
C GLY A 383 20.75 24.89 10.63
N LEU A 384 19.64 24.34 10.12
CA LEU A 384 18.41 25.10 9.80
C LEU A 384 18.46 26.02 8.54
N ILE A 385 18.94 25.51 7.40
CA ILE A 385 18.39 25.94 6.10
C ILE A 385 17.31 24.95 5.65
N HIS A 386 16.07 25.18 6.07
CA HIS A 386 14.88 24.54 5.46
C HIS A 386 14.61 25.17 4.08
N ALA A 387 15.51 24.90 3.12
CA ALA A 387 15.39 25.37 1.74
C ALA A 387 14.03 24.98 1.16
N THR A 388 13.32 25.96 0.56
CA THR A 388 11.99 25.69 0.00
C THR A 388 12.07 24.55 -1.01
N THR A 389 11.51 23.42 -0.62
CA THR A 389 11.66 22.18 -1.36
C THR A 389 10.63 22.14 -2.49
N ALA A 390 11.10 22.34 -3.73
CA ALA A 390 10.27 22.38 -4.94
C ALA A 390 9.63 21.02 -5.31
N GLU A 391 9.87 19.97 -4.55
CA GLU A 391 9.13 18.70 -4.65
C GLU A 391 7.66 18.91 -4.26
N GLN A 392 6.75 18.19 -4.91
CA GLN A 392 5.31 18.29 -4.64
C GLN A 392 4.94 17.77 -3.23
N PRO A 393 3.77 18.14 -2.68
CA PRO A 393 3.25 17.54 -1.46
C PRO A 393 2.97 16.04 -1.62
N ASP A 394 3.14 15.28 -0.54
CA ASP A 394 2.90 13.84 -0.54
C ASP A 394 1.41 13.52 -0.62
N THR A 395 0.99 12.93 -1.74
CA THR A 395 -0.43 12.63 -2.00
C THR A 395 -1.03 11.56 -1.07
N GLY A 396 -0.20 10.84 -0.32
CA GLY A 396 -0.61 9.82 0.65
C GLY A 396 -1.42 8.68 0.04
N LYS A 397 -2.39 8.15 0.78
CA LYS A 397 -3.34 7.15 0.24
C LYS A 397 -4.34 7.83 -0.71
N ILE A 398 -4.23 7.53 -2.00
CA ILE A 398 -5.08 8.12 -3.04
C ILE A 398 -6.47 7.45 -3.04
N PRO A 399 -7.56 8.22 -2.82
CA PRO A 399 -8.91 7.66 -2.80
C PRO A 399 -9.28 7.08 -4.17
N GLY A 400 -9.90 5.90 -4.18
CA GLY A 400 -10.22 5.18 -5.41
C GLY A 400 -9.02 4.53 -6.11
N VAL A 401 -7.79 4.61 -5.56
CA VAL A 401 -6.65 3.75 -5.94
C VAL A 401 -6.41 2.67 -4.88
N GLU A 402 -6.59 3.02 -3.60
CA GLU A 402 -6.52 2.08 -2.49
C GLU A 402 -7.43 0.85 -2.69
N GLY A 403 -6.94 -0.33 -2.29
CA GLY A 403 -7.65 -1.62 -2.40
C GLY A 403 -7.75 -2.22 -3.81
N LYS A 404 -7.46 -1.47 -4.89
CA LYS A 404 -7.47 -2.01 -6.27
C LYS A 404 -6.28 -2.92 -6.58
N PHE A 405 -5.15 -2.67 -5.93
CA PHE A 405 -3.90 -3.42 -6.13
C PHE A 405 -3.64 -4.36 -4.96
N ARG A 406 -2.91 -5.44 -5.22
CA ARG A 406 -2.39 -6.39 -4.25
C ARG A 406 -0.92 -6.62 -4.56
N SER A 407 -0.10 -6.84 -3.55
CA SER A 407 1.26 -7.35 -3.76
C SER A 407 1.19 -8.82 -4.18
N ASP A 408 1.61 -9.10 -5.42
CA ASP A 408 1.89 -10.46 -5.89
C ASP A 408 3.29 -10.95 -5.45
N GLU A 409 4.01 -10.14 -4.67
CA GLU A 409 5.36 -10.39 -4.15
C GLU A 409 5.38 -11.49 -3.08
N ASP A 410 5.85 -12.68 -3.45
CA ASP A 410 6.22 -13.74 -2.51
C ASP A 410 7.64 -13.48 -1.95
N PRO A 411 7.87 -13.44 -0.62
CA PRO A 411 9.22 -13.24 -0.07
C PRO A 411 10.18 -14.42 -0.33
N ASP A 412 9.66 -15.57 -0.79
CA ASP A 412 10.45 -16.71 -1.28
C ASP A 412 10.78 -16.63 -2.79
N ASP A 413 10.21 -15.66 -3.52
CA ASP A 413 10.27 -15.52 -4.98
C ASP A 413 10.17 -14.03 -5.41
N PRO A 414 11.14 -13.16 -5.05
CA PRO A 414 11.10 -11.73 -5.38
C PRO A 414 11.10 -11.46 -6.91
N ASP A 415 11.57 -12.41 -7.72
CA ASP A 415 11.50 -12.35 -9.19
C ASP A 415 10.11 -12.72 -9.76
N GLY A 416 9.17 -13.21 -8.94
CA GLY A 416 7.88 -13.77 -9.36
C GLY A 416 7.99 -14.99 -10.31
N ARG A 417 9.15 -15.63 -10.35
CA ARG A 417 9.53 -16.62 -11.38
C ARG A 417 8.90 -17.99 -11.15
N TYR A 418 8.68 -18.36 -9.91
CA TYR A 418 8.07 -19.61 -9.48
C TYR A 418 6.57 -19.49 -9.19
N GLU A 419 6.02 -18.28 -9.10
CA GLU A 419 4.61 -17.98 -8.86
C GLU A 419 3.63 -18.77 -9.76
N ARG A 420 3.95 -18.89 -11.06
CA ARG A 420 3.21 -19.75 -12.01
C ARG A 420 3.23 -21.23 -11.63
N TYR A 421 4.34 -21.74 -11.09
CA TYR A 421 4.48 -23.12 -10.63
C TYR A 421 3.79 -23.33 -9.27
N LYS A 422 3.84 -22.35 -8.36
CA LYS A 422 3.07 -22.31 -7.11
C LYS A 422 1.57 -22.45 -7.42
N LYS A 423 1.04 -21.58 -8.30
CA LYS A 423 -0.36 -21.63 -8.80
C LYS A 423 -0.72 -22.94 -9.52
N THR A 424 0.21 -23.57 -10.24
CA THR A 424 -0.05 -24.81 -11.01
C THR A 424 0.04 -26.09 -10.18
N SER A 425 0.89 -26.12 -9.15
CA SER A 425 1.23 -27.35 -8.40
C SER A 425 0.74 -27.37 -6.95
N GLY A 426 0.42 -26.22 -6.36
CA GLY A 426 0.07 -26.10 -4.93
C GLY A 426 1.26 -26.31 -3.98
N LEU A 427 2.50 -26.36 -4.48
CA LEU A 427 3.71 -26.52 -3.68
C LEU A 427 4.31 -25.17 -3.27
N PRO A 428 4.91 -25.04 -2.08
CA PRO A 428 5.64 -23.84 -1.69
C PRO A 428 6.94 -23.69 -2.50
N VAL A 429 7.37 -22.44 -2.73
CA VAL A 429 8.51 -22.14 -3.62
C VAL A 429 9.80 -22.82 -3.16
N ARG A 430 10.11 -22.83 -1.86
CA ARG A 430 11.26 -23.55 -1.27
C ARG A 430 11.29 -25.05 -1.60
N THR A 431 10.13 -25.68 -1.84
CA THR A 431 10.05 -27.06 -2.32
C THR A 431 10.25 -27.14 -3.83
N ILE A 432 9.63 -26.24 -4.60
CA ILE A 432 9.76 -26.18 -6.06
C ILE A 432 11.22 -26.00 -6.49
N GLN A 433 11.96 -25.09 -5.85
CA GLN A 433 13.39 -24.84 -6.09
C GLN A 433 14.26 -26.09 -5.83
N LYS A 434 13.84 -26.98 -4.92
CA LYS A 434 14.56 -28.23 -4.57
C LYS A 434 14.21 -29.41 -5.48
N LEU A 435 13.23 -29.28 -6.38
CA LEU A 435 12.86 -30.37 -7.30
C LEU A 435 13.88 -30.51 -8.42
N TYR A 436 14.41 -31.72 -8.60
CA TYR A 436 15.23 -32.04 -9.77
C TYR A 436 14.35 -32.07 -11.02
N THR A 437 14.57 -31.12 -11.93
CA THR A 437 13.83 -31.02 -13.20
C THR A 437 14.77 -31.20 -14.40
N LYS A 438 14.32 -31.92 -15.43
CA LYS A 438 15.13 -32.19 -16.63
C LYS A 438 14.28 -32.36 -17.88
N VAL A 439 14.71 -31.75 -18.99
CA VAL A 439 14.12 -31.98 -20.32
C VAL A 439 14.59 -33.33 -20.85
N LEU A 440 13.65 -34.24 -21.13
CA LEU A 440 13.94 -35.61 -21.60
C LEU A 440 13.91 -35.75 -23.13
N ALA A 441 13.08 -34.96 -23.80
CA ALA A 441 13.12 -34.81 -25.25
C ALA A 441 12.42 -33.52 -25.70
N THR A 442 12.95 -32.91 -26.75
CA THR A 442 12.33 -31.81 -27.51
C THR A 442 12.07 -32.31 -28.93
N ARG A 443 10.90 -31.98 -29.49
CA ARG A 443 10.51 -32.32 -30.86
C ARG A 443 9.88 -31.12 -31.54
N ASN A 444 10.44 -30.68 -32.65
CA ASN A 444 9.76 -29.72 -33.52
C ASN A 444 8.68 -30.45 -34.31
N VAL A 445 7.42 -30.08 -34.10
CA VAL A 445 6.27 -30.61 -34.84
C VAL A 445 5.66 -29.49 -35.67
N ALA A 446 5.05 -29.82 -36.81
CA ALA A 446 4.39 -28.85 -37.67
C ALA A 446 2.95 -29.30 -37.97
N ASN A 447 2.02 -28.35 -38.01
CA ASN A 447 0.69 -28.56 -38.58
C ASN A 447 0.60 -27.83 -39.93
N GLN A 448 0.05 -28.48 -40.94
CA GLN A 448 -0.27 -27.83 -42.21
C GLN A 448 -1.62 -27.12 -42.07
N THR A 449 -1.65 -25.82 -42.35
CA THR A 449 -2.86 -25.00 -42.32
C THR A 449 -3.02 -24.28 -43.67
N ARG A 450 -4.17 -23.62 -43.89
CA ARG A 450 -4.35 -22.73 -45.06
C ARG A 450 -3.33 -21.59 -45.12
N LEU A 451 -2.80 -21.17 -43.96
CA LEU A 451 -1.74 -20.16 -43.82
C LEU A 451 -0.32 -20.77 -43.84
N GLY A 452 -0.18 -22.05 -44.23
CA GLY A 452 1.11 -22.75 -44.29
C GLY A 452 1.45 -23.56 -43.04
N LYS A 453 2.75 -23.82 -42.84
CA LYS A 453 3.27 -24.78 -41.83
C LYS A 453 3.49 -24.11 -40.47
N VAL A 454 2.50 -24.20 -39.59
CA VAL A 454 2.60 -23.73 -38.20
C VAL A 454 3.47 -24.70 -37.40
N ARG A 455 4.71 -24.30 -37.12
CA ARG A 455 5.67 -25.06 -36.29
C ARG A 455 5.38 -24.82 -34.80
N LYS A 456 5.57 -25.86 -33.98
CA LYS A 456 5.50 -25.82 -32.51
C LYS A 456 6.56 -26.73 -31.90
N ALA A 457 7.21 -26.28 -30.83
CA ALA A 457 8.07 -27.11 -30.00
C ALA A 457 7.22 -27.97 -29.07
N SER A 458 7.38 -29.29 -29.12
CA SER A 458 6.80 -30.26 -28.18
C SER A 458 7.89 -30.74 -27.23
N VAL A 459 7.74 -30.45 -25.94
CA VAL A 459 8.74 -30.76 -24.91
C VAL A 459 8.15 -31.77 -23.93
N ILE A 460 8.95 -32.74 -23.48
CA ILE A 460 8.63 -33.62 -22.35
C ILE A 460 9.69 -33.47 -21.26
N VAL A 461 9.23 -33.24 -20.03
CA VAL A 461 10.02 -32.85 -18.86
C VAL A 461 9.68 -33.78 -17.70
N LEU A 462 10.67 -34.08 -16.85
CA LEU A 462 10.46 -34.67 -15.54
C LEU A 462 10.56 -33.63 -14.42
N ALA A 463 9.92 -33.92 -13.29
CA ALA A 463 10.17 -33.32 -11.99
C ALA A 463 10.19 -34.44 -10.94
N GLY A 464 11.18 -34.46 -10.06
CA GLY A 464 11.29 -35.47 -9.00
C GLY A 464 12.04 -34.95 -7.78
N ASN A 465 11.87 -35.63 -6.65
CA ASN A 465 12.38 -35.19 -5.35
C ASN A 465 13.60 -35.99 -4.85
N GLY A 466 14.09 -37.00 -5.57
CA GLY A 466 15.13 -37.92 -5.09
C GLY A 466 14.70 -38.91 -3.99
N HIS A 467 13.47 -38.77 -3.48
CA HIS A 467 12.90 -39.53 -2.38
C HIS A 467 11.56 -40.15 -2.81
N GLY A 468 11.59 -40.95 -3.88
CA GLY A 468 10.47 -41.79 -4.31
C GLY A 468 9.27 -41.06 -4.93
N ARG A 469 9.37 -39.78 -5.31
CA ARG A 469 8.33 -39.11 -6.11
C ARG A 469 8.85 -38.64 -7.47
N LEU A 470 8.06 -38.90 -8.52
CA LEU A 470 8.34 -38.47 -9.89
C LEU A 470 7.04 -38.10 -10.61
N GLY A 471 7.08 -37.00 -11.35
CA GLY A 471 6.05 -36.60 -12.31
C GLY A 471 6.66 -36.36 -13.68
N ILE A 472 5.85 -36.57 -14.71
CA ILE A 472 6.20 -36.21 -16.09
C ILE A 472 5.15 -35.27 -16.67
N GLY A 473 5.63 -34.23 -17.34
CA GLY A 473 4.82 -33.21 -18.02
C GLY A 473 5.20 -33.13 -19.48
N MET A 474 4.20 -32.88 -20.35
CA MET A 474 4.40 -32.75 -21.78
C MET A 474 3.53 -31.62 -22.31
N ALA A 475 4.17 -30.57 -22.83
CA ALA A 475 3.48 -29.40 -23.36
C ALA A 475 3.95 -29.07 -24.79
N LYS A 476 3.21 -28.17 -25.44
CA LYS A 476 3.47 -27.70 -26.81
C LYS A 476 3.19 -26.21 -26.91
N SER A 477 4.14 -25.44 -27.38
CA SER A 477 3.96 -24.02 -27.72
C SER A 477 4.67 -23.70 -29.04
N ILE A 478 4.50 -22.49 -29.57
CA ILE A 478 5.33 -21.99 -30.68
C ILE A 478 6.76 -21.85 -30.13
N GLU A 479 6.91 -21.09 -29.04
CA GLU A 479 8.19 -20.89 -28.36
C GLU A 479 8.64 -22.10 -27.52
N PRO A 480 9.91 -22.54 -27.63
CA PRO A 480 10.41 -23.69 -26.91
C PRO A 480 10.58 -23.45 -25.40
N SER A 481 10.78 -22.19 -24.97
CA SER A 481 10.88 -21.86 -23.53
C SER A 481 9.52 -21.94 -22.84
N VAL A 482 8.49 -21.32 -23.40
CA VAL A 482 7.10 -21.45 -22.92
C VAL A 482 6.63 -22.92 -22.93
N ALA A 483 7.03 -23.70 -23.95
CA ALA A 483 6.76 -25.14 -23.98
C ALA A 483 7.52 -25.93 -22.88
N ARG A 484 8.71 -25.49 -22.47
CA ARG A 484 9.47 -26.07 -21.36
C ARG A 484 8.81 -25.74 -20.01
N GLU A 485 8.45 -24.48 -19.79
CA GLU A 485 7.80 -24.01 -18.56
C GLU A 485 6.44 -24.70 -18.33
N ALA A 486 5.58 -24.71 -19.36
CA ALA A 486 4.30 -25.43 -19.28
C ALA A 486 4.48 -26.94 -19.02
N ALA A 487 5.55 -27.56 -19.54
CA ALA A 487 5.88 -28.95 -19.25
C ALA A 487 6.45 -29.14 -17.82
N MET A 488 7.18 -28.18 -17.27
CA MET A 488 7.67 -28.18 -15.88
C MET A 488 6.50 -28.11 -14.88
N GLY A 489 5.57 -27.16 -15.05
CA GLY A 489 4.40 -27.04 -14.18
C GLY A 489 3.50 -28.29 -14.20
N LEU A 490 3.27 -28.85 -15.39
CA LEU A 490 2.58 -30.13 -15.52
C LEU A 490 3.35 -31.30 -14.88
N ALA A 491 4.68 -31.33 -14.95
CA ALA A 491 5.47 -32.38 -14.30
C ALA A 491 5.38 -32.30 -12.78
N MET A 492 5.45 -31.10 -12.20
CA MET A 492 5.30 -30.87 -10.75
C MET A 492 3.91 -31.26 -10.26
N ARG A 493 2.84 -30.84 -10.95
CA ARG A 493 1.45 -31.22 -10.64
C ARG A 493 1.20 -32.73 -10.77
N ASN A 494 1.89 -33.40 -11.68
CA ASN A 494 1.74 -34.84 -11.93
C ASN A 494 2.68 -35.74 -11.09
N MET A 495 3.34 -35.22 -10.04
CA MET A 495 4.21 -36.05 -9.21
C MET A 495 3.43 -37.14 -8.46
N ARG A 496 3.84 -38.39 -8.66
CA ARG A 496 3.28 -39.57 -7.99
C ARG A 496 4.34 -40.26 -7.13
N PRO A 497 3.95 -40.91 -6.01
CA PRO A 497 4.84 -41.81 -5.30
C PRO A 497 5.15 -43.04 -6.17
N ILE A 498 6.37 -43.54 -6.05
CA ILE A 498 6.88 -44.73 -6.74
C ILE A 498 7.49 -45.64 -5.69
N ARG A 499 6.95 -46.86 -5.60
CA ARG A 499 7.46 -47.94 -4.72
C ARG A 499 8.94 -48.18 -5.05
N ARG A 500 9.79 -48.30 -4.03
CA ARG A 500 11.21 -48.68 -4.15
C ARG A 500 11.54 -49.76 -3.13
N TYR A 501 12.25 -50.80 -3.55
CA TYR A 501 12.86 -51.78 -2.67
C TYR A 501 14.19 -51.23 -2.14
N GLU A 502 14.44 -51.38 -0.82
CA GLU A 502 15.66 -50.87 -0.15
C GLU A 502 15.97 -49.39 -0.47
N ASN A 503 14.93 -48.56 -0.70
CA ASN A 503 15.03 -47.18 -1.20
C ASN A 503 15.84 -46.95 -2.50
N ARG A 504 16.39 -47.99 -3.14
CA ARG A 504 17.42 -47.87 -4.18
C ARG A 504 17.07 -48.53 -5.52
N THR A 505 16.16 -49.49 -5.55
CA THR A 505 15.78 -50.23 -6.78
C THR A 505 14.27 -50.51 -6.83
N ILE A 506 13.79 -51.20 -7.87
CA ILE A 506 12.36 -51.53 -8.03
C ILE A 506 12.01 -52.88 -7.38
N TYR A 507 10.72 -53.13 -7.19
CA TYR A 507 10.22 -54.46 -6.81
C TYR A 507 10.20 -55.41 -8.02
N GLY A 508 11.11 -56.38 -8.02
CA GLY A 508 11.16 -57.46 -9.00
C GLY A 508 11.54 -57.05 -10.43
N ASN A 509 11.00 -57.76 -11.41
CA ASN A 509 11.17 -57.46 -12.84
C ASN A 509 9.82 -57.04 -13.41
N VAL A 510 9.78 -55.92 -14.14
CA VAL A 510 8.53 -55.32 -14.64
C VAL A 510 8.65 -55.01 -16.11
N THR A 511 7.66 -55.41 -16.91
CA THR A 511 7.61 -55.12 -18.35
C THR A 511 6.38 -54.29 -18.68
N ALA A 512 6.57 -53.17 -19.38
CA ALA A 512 5.48 -52.28 -19.78
C ALA A 512 5.56 -51.92 -21.26
N LYS A 513 4.40 -51.93 -21.93
CA LYS A 513 4.25 -51.66 -23.35
C LYS A 513 3.42 -50.40 -23.59
N LEU A 514 3.90 -49.51 -24.47
CA LEU A 514 3.14 -48.41 -25.04
C LEU A 514 3.36 -48.36 -26.55
N SER A 515 2.31 -48.70 -27.31
CA SER A 515 2.37 -48.80 -28.78
C SER A 515 3.50 -49.75 -29.22
N GLY A 516 4.41 -49.30 -30.09
CA GLY A 516 5.57 -50.06 -30.55
C GLY A 516 6.76 -50.12 -29.57
N THR A 517 6.71 -49.40 -28.45
CA THR A 517 7.76 -49.40 -27.42
C THR A 517 7.43 -50.38 -26.30
N VAL A 518 8.40 -51.21 -25.94
CA VAL A 518 8.39 -52.06 -24.74
C VAL A 518 9.58 -51.63 -23.89
N ALA A 519 9.38 -51.51 -22.58
CA ALA A 519 10.42 -51.29 -21.60
C ALA A 519 10.41 -52.45 -20.60
N GLU A 520 11.58 -53.05 -20.39
CA GLU A 520 11.79 -54.21 -19.53
C GLU A 520 12.77 -53.79 -18.44
N LEU A 521 12.27 -53.65 -17.22
CA LEU A 521 13.00 -53.18 -16.06
C LEU A 521 13.36 -54.38 -15.18
N GLN A 522 14.59 -54.41 -14.67
CA GLN A 522 15.07 -55.46 -13.79
C GLN A 522 15.66 -54.85 -12.52
N SER A 523 15.14 -55.27 -11.37
CA SER A 523 15.77 -55.03 -10.06
C SER A 523 17.20 -55.59 -10.03
N ARG A 524 18.10 -54.92 -9.30
CA ARG A 524 19.52 -55.27 -9.28
C ARG A 524 20.12 -55.20 -7.85
N PRO A 525 21.19 -55.97 -7.57
CA PRO A 525 21.88 -55.92 -6.28
C PRO A 525 22.49 -54.53 -6.01
N PRO A 526 22.84 -54.22 -4.75
CA PRO A 526 23.46 -52.95 -4.39
C PRO A 526 24.81 -52.75 -5.09
N GLY A 527 25.10 -51.51 -5.49
CA GLY A 527 26.38 -51.17 -6.16
C GLY A 527 26.46 -51.61 -7.62
N PHE A 528 25.36 -52.04 -8.23
CA PHE A 528 25.28 -52.35 -9.66
C PHE A 528 25.21 -51.09 -10.53
N GLY A 529 24.59 -50.03 -10.01
CA GLY A 529 24.42 -48.72 -10.65
C GLY A 529 23.31 -48.65 -11.70
N LEU A 530 23.16 -47.49 -12.33
CA LEU A 530 22.14 -47.21 -13.35
C LEU A 530 22.60 -47.60 -14.76
N ARG A 531 22.54 -48.89 -15.08
CA ARG A 531 22.88 -49.42 -16.42
C ARG A 531 21.66 -49.35 -17.35
N VAL A 532 21.29 -48.12 -17.72
CA VAL A 532 20.03 -47.78 -18.39
C VAL A 532 20.23 -46.71 -19.49
N PRO A 533 19.32 -46.59 -20.49
CA PRO A 533 19.40 -45.54 -21.51
C PRO A 533 19.30 -44.13 -20.91
N ALA A 534 20.02 -43.14 -21.46
CA ALA A 534 20.16 -41.79 -20.88
C ALA A 534 18.86 -41.08 -20.44
N ARG A 535 17.76 -41.21 -21.18
CA ARG A 535 16.45 -40.63 -20.77
C ARG A 535 15.85 -41.31 -19.54
N ILE A 536 16.15 -42.59 -19.35
CA ILE A 536 15.72 -43.40 -18.21
C ILE A 536 16.67 -43.16 -17.02
N PHE A 537 17.96 -42.95 -17.28
CA PHE A 537 18.96 -42.57 -16.26
C PHE A 537 18.52 -41.32 -15.48
N GLU A 538 18.17 -40.24 -16.20
CA GLU A 538 17.71 -38.99 -15.57
C GLU A 538 16.40 -39.18 -14.80
N MET A 539 15.53 -40.10 -15.23
CA MET A 539 14.31 -40.46 -14.48
C MET A 539 14.63 -41.25 -13.21
N CYS A 540 15.52 -42.25 -13.27
CA CYS A 540 15.98 -42.96 -12.08
C CYS A 540 16.61 -42.00 -11.06
N ARG A 541 17.50 -41.10 -11.52
CA ARG A 541 18.12 -40.06 -10.70
C ARG A 541 17.08 -39.15 -10.03
N ALA A 542 16.04 -38.72 -10.77
CA ALA A 542 14.96 -37.89 -10.26
C ALA A 542 14.07 -38.60 -9.22
N VAL A 543 13.89 -39.93 -9.32
CA VAL A 543 13.17 -40.75 -8.33
C VAL A 543 14.04 -41.04 -7.10
N GLY A 544 15.37 -41.07 -7.27
CA GLY A 544 16.30 -41.64 -6.31
C GLY A 544 16.43 -43.17 -6.41
N ILE A 545 16.30 -43.72 -7.62
CA ILE A 545 16.71 -45.10 -7.93
C ILE A 545 18.21 -45.08 -8.25
N GLN A 546 18.98 -45.98 -7.65
CA GLN A 546 20.43 -46.08 -7.75
C GLN A 546 20.88 -47.31 -8.55
N ASP A 547 20.21 -48.46 -8.35
CA ASP A 547 20.53 -49.71 -9.02
C ASP A 547 19.39 -50.12 -9.95
N LEU A 548 19.65 -50.17 -11.26
CA LEU A 548 18.67 -50.65 -12.23
C LEU A 548 19.32 -51.10 -13.53
N SER A 549 18.75 -52.13 -14.16
CA SER A 549 18.99 -52.45 -15.56
C SER A 549 17.68 -52.32 -16.34
N VAL A 550 17.71 -51.68 -17.52
CA VAL A 550 16.51 -51.47 -18.34
C VAL A 550 16.82 -51.68 -19.82
N GLN A 551 16.10 -52.62 -20.43
CA GLN A 551 16.17 -52.93 -21.85
C GLN A 551 14.97 -52.33 -22.60
N LEU A 552 15.23 -51.86 -23.82
CA LEU A 552 14.22 -51.42 -24.78
C LEU A 552 14.35 -52.32 -26.03
N PRO A 553 13.79 -53.55 -26.02
CA PRO A 553 14.03 -54.53 -27.09
C PRO A 553 13.35 -54.17 -28.41
N ARG A 554 12.32 -53.32 -28.38
CA ARG A 554 11.54 -52.89 -29.56
C ARG A 554 11.81 -51.41 -29.92
N SER A 555 10.77 -50.59 -30.15
CA SER A 555 10.98 -49.20 -30.59
C SER A 555 11.55 -48.32 -29.47
N LYS A 556 12.70 -47.68 -29.73
CA LYS A 556 13.41 -46.77 -28.80
C LYS A 556 12.94 -45.31 -28.89
N SER A 557 11.74 -45.08 -29.44
CA SER A 557 11.08 -43.77 -29.62
C SER A 557 11.17 -42.90 -28.35
N PRO A 558 11.70 -41.66 -28.38
CA PRO A 558 12.00 -40.90 -27.16
C PRO A 558 10.82 -40.67 -26.23
N MET A 559 9.68 -40.23 -26.79
CA MET A 559 8.45 -39.94 -26.04
C MET A 559 7.83 -41.20 -25.44
N ASN A 560 7.83 -42.31 -26.19
CA ASN A 560 7.20 -43.55 -25.75
C ASN A 560 8.08 -44.31 -24.77
N SER A 561 9.42 -44.24 -24.90
CA SER A 561 10.38 -44.81 -23.93
C SER A 561 10.17 -44.22 -22.53
N VAL A 562 10.07 -42.88 -22.45
CA VAL A 562 9.82 -42.16 -21.18
C VAL A 562 8.48 -42.57 -20.57
N LYS A 563 7.41 -42.60 -21.36
CA LYS A 563 6.08 -42.97 -20.86
C LYS A 563 5.96 -44.45 -20.50
N ALA A 564 6.65 -45.35 -21.23
CA ALA A 564 6.62 -46.79 -20.95
C ALA A 564 7.39 -47.12 -19.67
N PHE A 565 8.55 -46.48 -19.47
CA PHE A 565 9.30 -46.57 -18.22
C PHE A 565 8.51 -45.98 -17.03
N TYR A 566 7.89 -44.80 -17.19
CA TYR A 566 7.02 -44.23 -16.15
C TYR A 566 5.83 -45.14 -15.81
N LYS A 567 5.24 -45.78 -16.82
CA LYS A 567 4.17 -46.78 -16.65
C LYS A 567 4.67 -48.00 -15.85
N ALA A 568 5.82 -48.56 -16.19
CA ALA A 568 6.42 -49.68 -15.45
C ALA A 568 6.74 -49.34 -13.98
N LEU A 569 7.17 -48.11 -13.67
CA LEU A 569 7.41 -47.69 -12.28
C LEU A 569 6.13 -47.55 -11.44
N LEU A 570 4.97 -47.37 -12.08
CA LEU A 570 3.67 -47.34 -11.42
C LEU A 570 3.02 -48.74 -11.34
N GLU A 571 3.25 -49.60 -12.33
CA GLU A 571 2.75 -50.99 -12.39
C GLU A 571 3.72 -51.99 -11.72
N GLN A 572 4.39 -51.58 -10.64
CA GLN A 572 5.26 -52.46 -9.86
C GLN A 572 4.42 -53.44 -9.01
N PRO A 573 4.79 -54.73 -8.95
CA PRO A 573 4.16 -55.69 -8.05
C PRO A 573 4.45 -55.30 -6.59
N ASP A 574 3.41 -55.18 -5.77
CA ASP A 574 3.58 -55.00 -4.33
C ASP A 574 3.74 -56.37 -3.64
N PRO A 575 4.80 -56.59 -2.85
CA PRO A 575 4.99 -57.85 -2.12
C PRO A 575 3.88 -58.14 -1.09
N GLU A 576 3.26 -57.11 -0.50
CA GLU A 576 2.20 -57.23 0.50
C GLU A 576 0.86 -57.57 -0.15
N GLU A 577 0.48 -56.90 -1.24
CA GLU A 577 -0.71 -57.24 -2.05
C GLU A 577 -0.63 -58.69 -2.55
N ILE A 578 0.55 -59.14 -2.98
CA ILE A 578 0.80 -60.53 -3.42
C ILE A 578 0.74 -61.52 -2.26
N ALA A 579 1.23 -61.16 -1.07
CA ALA A 579 1.17 -62.02 0.10
C ALA A 579 -0.29 -62.25 0.56
N ILE A 580 -1.08 -61.17 0.60
CA ILE A 580 -2.52 -61.20 0.92
C ILE A 580 -3.27 -62.04 -0.13
N GLY A 581 -3.11 -61.73 -1.42
CA GLY A 581 -3.80 -62.42 -2.51
C GLY A 581 -3.44 -63.90 -2.69
N ARG A 582 -2.37 -64.38 -2.02
CA ARG A 582 -1.96 -65.80 -1.99
C ARG A 582 -2.17 -66.48 -0.64
N GLY A 583 -2.60 -65.75 0.40
CA GLY A 583 -2.67 -66.25 1.77
C GLY A 583 -1.33 -66.75 2.33
N LYS A 584 -0.19 -66.22 1.84
CA LYS A 584 1.16 -66.73 2.14
C LYS A 584 2.13 -65.59 2.38
N LYS A 585 2.82 -65.61 3.53
CA LYS A 585 3.82 -64.60 3.93
C LYS A 585 4.97 -64.57 2.91
N LEU A 586 5.10 -63.46 2.18
CA LEU A 586 6.23 -63.23 1.28
C LEU A 586 7.38 -62.61 2.06
N VAL A 587 8.40 -63.41 2.39
CA VAL A 587 9.53 -62.98 3.23
C VAL A 587 10.69 -62.50 2.36
N ASP A 588 11.17 -61.29 2.63
CA ASP A 588 12.46 -60.82 2.14
C ASP A 588 13.59 -61.50 2.93
N VAL A 589 14.26 -62.44 2.27
CA VAL A 589 15.39 -63.22 2.81
C VAL A 589 16.56 -62.31 3.22
N ARG A 590 16.80 -61.20 2.51
CA ARG A 590 17.95 -60.34 2.77
C ARG A 590 17.75 -59.49 4.01
N LYS A 591 16.56 -58.90 4.17
CA LYS A 591 16.20 -58.18 5.41
C LYS A 591 16.24 -59.08 6.65
N VAL A 592 15.86 -60.36 6.51
CA VAL A 592 16.00 -61.34 7.60
C VAL A 592 17.47 -61.64 7.90
N TYR A 593 18.29 -61.92 6.87
CA TYR A 593 19.71 -62.27 7.05
C TYR A 593 20.53 -61.17 7.74
N TYR A 594 20.28 -59.89 7.42
CA TYR A 594 20.98 -58.75 8.03
C TYR A 594 20.25 -58.13 9.23
N GLY A 595 19.13 -58.71 9.68
CA GLY A 595 18.33 -58.18 10.81
C GLY A 595 17.64 -56.83 10.56
N GLY A 596 17.67 -56.29 9.34
CA GLY A 596 17.15 -54.96 9.01
C GLY A 596 17.25 -54.61 7.52
N SER A 597 16.70 -53.45 7.13
CA SER A 597 16.96 -52.87 5.79
C SER A 597 18.37 -52.29 5.79
N THR A 598 19.23 -52.73 4.88
CA THR A 598 20.64 -52.28 4.84
C THR A 598 20.85 -51.03 3.96
N ALA A 599 19.80 -50.22 3.80
CA ALA A 599 19.69 -49.07 2.90
C ALA A 599 18.43 -48.24 3.21
#